data_AF-A0A432GSR1-F1
#
_entry.id   AF-A0A432GSR1-F1
#
_cell.length_a   1.000
_cell.length_b   1.000
_cell.length_c   1.000
_cell.angle_alpha   90.00
_cell.angle_beta   90.00
_cell.angle_gamma   90.00
#
_symmetry.space_group_name_H-M   'P 1'
#
loop_
_entity.id
_entity.type
_entity.pdbx_description
1 polymer ?
#
loop_
_entity_poly.entity_id
_entity_poly.type
_entity_poly.pdbx_seq_one_letter_code
_entity_poly.pdbx_strand_id
1 'polypeptide(L)'
;MKNEIAKLMSFMVPKFPKVQKMKVDHEFHKPRVLSSKSIFFPDSEEVMGWDVTDRGLKIMLGQGVPGYAKQLRPHVDSFLAEHGLSIPDIALWLTHPGGPKVIDTIESCLELPPKSLDKTRKHLREVGNISSTSVLVILDECLNGPVPKIYGKSDTGNFGMMISLGPAFSGELVLLQW
;
A
#
# COMPACT_ATOMS: atom_id res chain seq x y z
N MET A 1 -20.22 -26.65 58.49
CA MET A 1 -18.87 -26.80 57.89
C MET A 1 -18.85 -26.79 56.36
N LYS A 2 -19.73 -27.51 55.63
CA LYS A 2 -19.72 -27.48 54.14
C LYS A 2 -20.11 -26.12 53.50
N ASN A 3 -20.88 -25.28 54.21
CA ASN A 3 -21.33 -23.98 53.68
C ASN A 3 -20.35 -22.81 53.84
N GLU A 4 -19.31 -22.93 54.68
CA GLU A 4 -18.33 -21.85 54.85
C GLU A 4 -17.19 -21.93 53.83
N ILE A 5 -16.80 -23.15 53.41
CA ILE A 5 -15.77 -23.38 52.39
C ILE A 5 -16.25 -22.87 51.01
N ALA A 6 -17.54 -23.03 50.69
CA ALA A 6 -18.13 -22.50 49.46
C ALA A 6 -18.13 -20.96 49.41
N LYS A 7 -18.21 -20.29 50.57
CA LYS A 7 -18.18 -18.83 50.67
C LYS A 7 -16.77 -18.27 50.44
N LEU A 8 -15.74 -18.94 50.97
CA LEU A 8 -14.32 -18.56 50.78
C LEU A 8 -13.84 -18.74 49.33
N MET A 9 -14.32 -19.77 48.63
CA MET A 9 -13.95 -20.00 47.22
C MET A 9 -14.52 -18.94 46.25
N SER A 10 -15.57 -18.21 46.64
CA SER A 10 -16.17 -17.15 45.81
C SER A 10 -15.35 -15.84 45.76
N PHE A 11 -14.41 -15.66 46.69
CA PHE A 11 -13.55 -14.47 46.78
C PHE A 11 -12.19 -14.63 46.08
N MET A 12 -11.83 -15.85 45.65
CA MET A 12 -10.53 -16.14 45.02
C MET A 12 -10.57 -16.30 43.49
N VAL A 13 -11.73 -16.14 42.85
CA VAL A 13 -11.83 -16.13 41.38
C VAL A 13 -11.73 -14.69 40.89
N PRO A 14 -10.70 -14.31 40.11
CA PRO A 14 -10.61 -12.98 39.52
C PRO A 14 -11.85 -12.74 38.65
N LYS A 15 -12.67 -11.75 39.01
CA LYS A 15 -13.71 -11.25 38.12
C LYS A 15 -13.03 -10.47 37.01
N PHE A 16 -12.75 -11.13 35.89
CA PHE A 16 -12.36 -10.44 34.67
C PHE A 16 -13.48 -9.45 34.30
N PRO A 17 -13.15 -8.19 33.99
CA PRO A 17 -14.16 -7.25 33.52
C PRO A 17 -14.84 -7.86 32.29
N LYS A 18 -16.17 -7.80 32.24
CA LYS A 18 -16.89 -8.19 31.03
C LYS A 18 -16.36 -7.30 29.90
N VAL A 19 -15.69 -7.91 28.92
CA VAL A 19 -15.30 -7.22 27.69
C VAL A 19 -16.60 -6.73 27.07
N GLN A 20 -16.83 -5.42 27.16
CA GLN A 20 -17.92 -4.77 26.46
C GLN A 20 -17.59 -4.97 24.99
N LYS A 21 -18.36 -5.81 24.28
CA LYS A 21 -18.28 -5.86 22.83
C LYS A 21 -18.59 -4.46 22.34
N MET A 22 -17.55 -3.71 21.95
CA MET A 22 -17.71 -2.51 21.15
C MET A 22 -18.55 -2.94 19.95
N LYS A 23 -19.74 -2.35 19.81
CA LYS A 23 -20.38 -2.28 18.50
C LYS A 23 -19.45 -1.43 17.65
N VAL A 24 -18.60 -2.09 16.88
CA VAL A 24 -17.92 -1.43 15.77
C VAL A 24 -19.01 -1.27 14.72
N ASP A 25 -19.53 -0.06 14.56
CA ASP A 25 -20.30 0.26 13.36
C ASP A 25 -19.37 -0.01 12.18
N HIS A 26 -19.67 -1.05 11.40
CA HIS A 26 -18.99 -1.33 10.14
C HIS A 26 -19.50 -0.38 9.05
N GLU A 27 -19.64 0.91 9.35
CA GLU A 27 -19.62 1.93 8.30
C GLU A 27 -18.24 1.86 7.66
N PHE A 28 -18.20 1.83 6.32
CA PHE A 28 -17.02 1.47 5.52
C PHE A 28 -15.82 2.38 5.80
N HIS A 29 -14.97 2.00 6.75
CA HIS A 29 -13.66 2.63 7.01
C HIS A 29 -12.55 2.06 6.11
N LYS A 30 -12.89 1.16 5.17
CA LYS A 30 -11.94 0.48 4.30
C LYS A 30 -12.14 0.95 2.87
N PRO A 31 -11.06 1.18 2.10
CA PRO A 31 -11.18 1.55 0.72
C PRO A 31 -11.82 0.42 -0.08
N ARG A 32 -12.61 0.79 -1.08
CA ARG A 32 -12.93 -0.10 -2.20
C ARG A 32 -11.91 0.10 -3.32
N VAL A 33 -11.61 -0.97 -4.04
CA VAL A 33 -10.92 -0.87 -5.33
C VAL A 33 -11.93 -0.37 -6.36
N LEU A 34 -11.66 0.81 -6.92
CA LEU A 34 -12.51 1.41 -7.96
C LEU A 34 -12.13 0.89 -9.35
N SER A 35 -10.82 0.76 -9.62
CA SER A 35 -10.30 0.23 -10.88
C SER A 35 -8.83 -0.18 -10.75
N SER A 36 -8.33 -0.91 -11.74
CA SER A 36 -6.92 -1.28 -11.87
C SER A 36 -6.46 -1.29 -13.33
N LYS A 37 -5.18 -1.03 -13.57
CA LYS A 37 -4.57 -1.06 -14.91
C LYS A 37 -3.17 -1.65 -14.86
N SER A 38 -2.94 -2.64 -15.70
CA SER A 38 -1.61 -3.21 -15.93
C SER A 38 -0.91 -2.47 -17.06
N ILE A 39 0.39 -2.26 -16.89
CA ILE A 39 1.28 -1.60 -17.84
C ILE A 39 2.37 -2.62 -18.19
N PHE A 40 2.64 -2.78 -19.48
CA PHE A 40 3.79 -3.51 -19.97
C PHE A 40 4.68 -2.54 -20.75
N PHE A 41 5.97 -2.53 -20.43
CA PHE A 41 6.96 -1.74 -21.16
C PHE A 41 7.61 -2.67 -22.20
N PRO A 42 7.48 -2.42 -23.51
CA PRO A 42 8.09 -3.28 -24.52
C PRO A 42 9.62 -3.32 -24.42
N ASP A 43 10.22 -4.39 -24.93
CA ASP A 43 11.67 -4.58 -25.06
C ASP A 43 12.45 -4.42 -23.74
N SER A 44 11.84 -4.87 -22.64
CA SER A 44 12.33 -4.67 -21.27
C SER A 44 12.51 -5.97 -20.48
N GLU A 45 12.34 -7.13 -21.11
CA GLU A 45 12.34 -8.45 -20.49
C GLU A 45 13.58 -8.72 -19.62
N GLU A 46 14.74 -8.17 -20.01
CA GLU A 46 16.02 -8.37 -19.32
C GLU A 46 16.30 -7.34 -18.20
N VAL A 47 15.42 -6.35 -18.02
CA VAL A 47 15.63 -5.24 -17.08
C VAL A 47 15.47 -5.69 -15.64
N MET A 48 14.47 -6.53 -15.36
CA MET A 48 14.25 -7.08 -14.04
C MET A 48 13.57 -8.44 -14.13
N GLY A 49 14.02 -9.41 -13.34
CA GLY A 49 13.40 -10.73 -13.34
C GLY A 49 14.16 -11.78 -12.56
N TRP A 50 13.89 -13.03 -12.92
CA TRP A 50 14.48 -14.19 -12.30
C TRP A 50 15.03 -15.12 -13.37
N ASP A 51 16.33 -15.39 -13.28
CA ASP A 51 17.01 -16.45 -14.00
C ASP A 51 16.82 -17.75 -13.20
N VAL A 52 16.10 -18.71 -13.77
CA VAL A 52 15.77 -19.97 -13.11
C VAL A 52 16.91 -20.96 -13.33
N THR A 53 17.61 -21.29 -12.26
CA THR A 53 18.80 -22.15 -12.30
C THR A 53 18.59 -23.44 -11.50
N ASP A 54 19.50 -24.40 -11.65
CA ASP A 54 19.57 -25.62 -10.83
C ASP A 54 19.79 -25.33 -9.33
N ARG A 55 20.25 -24.12 -9.00
CA ARG A 55 20.49 -23.63 -7.63
C ARG A 55 19.36 -22.73 -7.10
N GLY A 56 18.25 -22.60 -7.84
CA GLY A 56 17.11 -21.76 -7.48
C GLY A 56 17.00 -20.49 -8.31
N LEU A 57 16.38 -19.46 -7.74
CA LEU A 57 16.07 -18.21 -8.44
C LEU A 57 17.21 -17.20 -8.30
N LYS A 58 17.84 -16.84 -9.40
CA LYS A 58 18.87 -15.81 -9.46
C LYS A 58 18.25 -14.49 -9.91
N ILE A 59 18.44 -13.44 -9.12
CA ILE A 59 17.89 -12.11 -9.42
C ILE A 59 18.59 -11.56 -10.67
N MET A 60 17.79 -11.13 -11.64
CA MET A 60 18.20 -10.23 -12.72
C MET A 60 17.75 -8.82 -12.37
N LEU A 61 18.69 -7.89 -12.27
CA LEU A 61 18.40 -6.48 -12.01
C LEU A 61 19.34 -5.59 -12.82
N GLY A 62 18.85 -5.13 -13.96
CA GLY A 62 19.52 -4.16 -14.81
C GLY A 62 19.52 -2.76 -14.20
N GLN A 63 20.53 -1.96 -14.54
CA GLN A 63 20.64 -0.57 -14.09
C GLN A 63 19.53 0.35 -14.67
N GLY A 64 18.72 -0.17 -15.61
CA GLY A 64 17.66 0.56 -16.31
C GLY A 64 16.37 0.79 -15.53
N VAL A 65 16.16 0.14 -14.37
CA VAL A 65 14.88 0.20 -13.63
C VAL A 65 14.38 1.64 -13.37
N PRO A 66 15.19 2.60 -12.88
CA PRO A 66 14.76 3.98 -12.74
C PRO A 66 14.40 4.65 -14.09
N GLY A 67 15.04 4.24 -15.18
CA GLY A 67 14.73 4.75 -16.53
C GLY A 67 13.31 4.39 -16.98
N TYR A 68 12.86 3.17 -16.69
CA TYR A 68 11.47 2.78 -16.96
C TYR A 68 10.48 3.40 -15.97
N ALA A 69 10.86 3.55 -14.70
CA ALA A 69 10.03 4.23 -13.71
C ALA A 69 9.72 5.69 -14.10
N LYS A 70 10.58 6.37 -14.88
CA LYS A 70 10.31 7.72 -15.41
C LYS A 70 9.20 7.78 -16.46
N GLN A 71 8.81 6.64 -17.02
CA GLN A 71 7.80 6.56 -18.06
C GLN A 71 6.39 6.37 -17.48
N LEU A 72 6.22 6.36 -16.15
CA LEU A 72 4.91 6.13 -15.52
C LEU A 72 3.90 7.25 -15.75
N ARG A 73 4.34 8.51 -15.84
CA ARG A 73 3.44 9.67 -15.80
C ARG A 73 2.30 9.60 -16.84
N PRO A 74 2.54 9.34 -18.13
CA PRO A 74 1.47 9.23 -19.12
C PRO A 74 0.46 8.12 -18.79
N HIS A 75 0.90 7.00 -18.20
CA HIS A 75 0.01 5.91 -17.81
C HIS A 75 -0.87 6.27 -16.63
N VAL A 76 -0.31 6.96 -15.62
CA VAL A 76 -1.05 7.45 -14.46
C VAL A 76 -2.05 8.51 -14.87
N ASP A 77 -1.65 9.50 -15.67
CA ASP A 77 -2.55 10.55 -16.16
C ASP A 77 -3.70 9.96 -16.98
N SER A 78 -3.41 9.04 -17.92
CA SER A 78 -4.43 8.36 -18.71
C SER A 78 -5.38 7.55 -17.83
N PHE A 79 -4.87 6.81 -16.85
CA PHE A 79 -5.69 5.99 -15.97
C PHE A 79 -6.60 6.85 -15.08
N LEU A 80 -6.11 7.96 -14.53
CA LEU A 80 -6.93 8.87 -13.72
C LEU A 80 -7.99 9.59 -14.57
N ALA A 81 -7.64 9.99 -15.79
CA ALA A 81 -8.56 10.64 -16.72
C ALA A 81 -9.76 9.75 -17.10
N GLU A 82 -9.58 8.42 -17.17
CA GLU A 82 -10.67 7.45 -17.36
C GLU A 82 -11.75 7.55 -16.26
N HIS A 83 -11.41 8.09 -15.09
CA HIS A 83 -12.31 8.31 -13.95
C HIS A 83 -12.64 9.78 -13.71
N GLY A 84 -12.25 10.69 -14.62
CA GLY A 84 -12.43 12.13 -14.45
C GLY A 84 -11.56 12.74 -13.34
N LEU A 85 -10.46 12.09 -12.98
CA LEU A 85 -9.53 12.49 -11.92
C LEU A 85 -8.18 12.94 -12.50
N SER A 86 -7.40 13.60 -11.66
CA SER A 86 -6.03 14.01 -11.91
C SER A 86 -5.15 13.76 -10.67
N ILE A 87 -3.83 13.85 -10.80
CA ILE A 87 -2.89 13.62 -9.68
C ILE A 87 -3.24 14.45 -8.42
N PRO A 88 -3.60 15.75 -8.51
CA PRO A 88 -4.05 16.54 -7.37
C PRO A 88 -5.27 16.01 -6.62
N ASP A 89 -6.09 15.16 -7.25
CA ASP A 89 -7.31 14.60 -6.64
C ASP A 89 -7.00 13.37 -5.76
N ILE A 90 -5.75 12.88 -5.76
CA ILE A 90 -5.33 11.68 -5.01
C ILE A 90 -4.75 12.06 -3.64
N ALA A 91 -5.42 11.63 -2.56
CA ALA A 91 -5.05 11.87 -1.17
C ALA A 91 -3.82 11.09 -0.70
N LEU A 92 -3.76 9.84 -1.16
CA LEU A 92 -2.85 8.83 -0.63
C LEU A 92 -2.13 8.16 -1.77
N TRP A 93 -0.80 8.22 -1.74
CA TRP A 93 0.06 7.54 -2.69
C TRP A 93 0.83 6.44 -1.98
N LEU A 94 0.62 5.20 -2.42
CA LEU A 94 1.38 4.04 -1.98
C LEU A 94 2.15 3.49 -3.17
N THR A 95 3.41 3.12 -2.96
CA THR A 95 4.16 2.43 -4.00
C THR A 95 4.92 1.25 -3.45
N HIS A 96 5.12 0.21 -4.26
CA HIS A 96 6.03 -0.87 -3.93
C HIS A 96 7.44 -0.30 -3.64
N PRO A 97 8.07 -0.66 -2.50
CA PRO A 97 9.36 -0.13 -2.08
C PRO A 97 10.52 -0.89 -2.78
N GLY A 98 10.61 -0.78 -4.12
CA GLY A 98 11.67 -1.45 -4.90
C GLY A 98 13.09 -1.02 -4.54
N GLY A 99 13.24 0.23 -4.07
CA GLY A 99 14.48 0.81 -3.56
C GLY A 99 14.42 2.34 -3.53
N PRO A 100 15.35 3.03 -2.84
CA PRO A 100 15.25 4.48 -2.64
C PRO A 100 15.18 5.27 -3.96
N LYS A 101 16.03 4.92 -4.93
CA LYS A 101 16.07 5.57 -6.25
C LYS A 101 14.77 5.40 -7.04
N VAL A 102 14.09 4.27 -6.90
CA VAL A 102 12.80 4.02 -7.58
C VAL A 102 11.71 4.89 -6.95
N ILE A 103 11.68 4.97 -5.62
CA ILE A 103 10.73 5.84 -4.89
C ILE A 103 10.96 7.31 -5.29
N ASP A 104 12.21 7.78 -5.31
CA ASP A 104 12.57 9.15 -5.75
C ASP A 104 12.14 9.42 -7.19
N THR A 105 12.32 8.42 -8.06
CA THR A 105 11.92 8.53 -9.46
C THR A 105 10.41 8.65 -9.61
N ILE A 106 9.63 7.84 -8.90
CA ILE A 106 8.16 7.91 -8.93
C ILE A 106 7.67 9.25 -8.37
N GLU A 107 8.20 9.69 -7.22
CA GLU A 107 7.84 10.98 -6.60
C GLU A 107 8.10 12.15 -7.55
N SER A 108 9.28 12.19 -8.19
CA SER A 108 9.63 13.26 -9.14
C SER A 108 8.87 13.18 -10.47
N CYS A 109 8.71 12.00 -11.05
CA CYS A 109 8.04 11.79 -12.34
C CYS A 109 6.56 12.16 -12.28
N LEU A 110 5.91 11.85 -11.16
CA LEU A 110 4.51 12.19 -10.91
C LEU A 110 4.35 13.58 -10.30
N GLU A 111 5.44 14.30 -10.04
CA GLU A 111 5.44 15.63 -9.41
C GLU A 111 4.64 15.65 -8.11
N LEU A 112 4.79 14.59 -7.30
CA LEU A 112 4.03 14.46 -6.08
C LEU A 112 4.46 15.52 -5.07
N PRO A 113 3.54 16.02 -4.22
CA PRO A 113 3.91 16.85 -3.09
C PRO A 113 4.98 16.17 -2.22
N PRO A 114 5.89 16.95 -1.60
CA PRO A 114 6.87 16.40 -0.69
C PRO A 114 6.20 15.55 0.39
N LYS A 115 6.82 14.43 0.75
CA LYS A 115 6.35 13.48 1.78
C LYS A 115 5.17 12.60 1.37
N SER A 116 4.68 12.69 0.13
CA SER A 116 3.59 11.82 -0.34
C SER A 116 3.93 10.32 -0.24
N LEU A 117 5.22 9.95 -0.31
CA LEU A 117 5.68 8.56 -0.20
C LEU A 117 6.40 8.24 1.12
N ASP A 118 6.22 9.06 2.17
CA ASP A 118 6.91 8.87 3.47
C ASP A 118 6.61 7.52 4.12
N LYS A 119 5.38 7.01 3.97
CA LYS A 119 5.00 5.69 4.46
C LYS A 119 5.77 4.57 3.75
N THR A 120 5.86 4.63 2.43
CA THR A 120 6.69 3.70 1.64
C THR A 120 8.16 3.77 2.06
N ARG A 121 8.70 4.98 2.24
CA ARG A 121 10.09 5.18 2.67
C ARG A 121 10.32 4.64 4.08
N LYS A 122 9.37 4.82 4.99
CA LYS A 122 9.41 4.28 6.35
C LYS A 122 9.42 2.74 6.32
N HIS A 123 8.50 2.12 5.59
CA HIS A 123 8.43 0.68 5.44
C HIS A 123 9.73 0.11 4.84
N LEU A 124 10.29 0.75 3.81
CA LEU A 124 11.58 0.33 3.25
C LEU A 124 12.72 0.37 4.28
N ARG A 125 12.72 1.35 5.19
CA ARG A 125 13.74 1.45 6.25
C ARG A 125 13.55 0.42 7.37
N GLU A 126 12.30 0.12 7.75
CA GLU A 126 11.99 -0.71 8.91
C GLU A 126 11.85 -2.20 8.57
N VAL A 127 11.28 -2.52 7.40
CA VAL A 127 10.93 -3.87 6.97
C VAL A 127 11.73 -4.30 5.74
N GLY A 128 12.05 -3.37 4.85
CA GLY A 128 12.75 -3.65 3.60
C GLY A 128 11.81 -4.01 2.43
N ASN A 129 12.41 -4.50 1.34
CA ASN A 129 11.65 -5.00 0.19
C ASN A 129 11.36 -6.50 0.40
N ILE A 130 10.12 -6.83 0.75
CA ILE A 130 9.63 -8.21 0.91
C ILE A 130 8.82 -8.66 -0.32
N SER A 131 9.17 -8.14 -1.50
CA SER A 131 8.54 -8.43 -2.78
C SER A 131 7.08 -7.97 -2.86
N SER A 132 6.21 -8.73 -3.52
CA SER A 132 4.82 -8.37 -3.83
C SER A 132 3.97 -8.00 -2.61
N THR A 133 4.31 -8.51 -1.43
CA THR A 133 3.56 -8.24 -0.19
C THR A 133 3.83 -6.85 0.37
N SER A 134 4.97 -6.21 0.04
CA SER A 134 5.34 -4.92 0.64
C SER A 134 4.26 -3.85 0.47
N VAL A 135 3.68 -3.70 -0.74
CA VAL A 135 2.66 -2.66 -0.98
C VAL A 135 1.37 -2.93 -0.21
N LEU A 136 1.05 -4.20 0.04
CA LEU A 136 -0.13 -4.60 0.82
C LEU A 136 0.09 -4.40 2.32
N VAL A 137 1.30 -4.63 2.82
CA VAL A 137 1.65 -4.32 4.22
C VAL A 137 1.61 -2.81 4.44
N ILE A 138 2.15 -2.00 3.51
CA ILE A 138 2.04 -0.54 3.57
C ILE A 138 0.56 -0.11 3.56
N LEU A 139 -0.28 -0.75 2.74
CA LEU A 139 -1.72 -0.48 2.74
C LEU A 139 -2.32 -0.81 4.12
N ASP A 140 -2.04 -1.97 4.70
CA ASP A 140 -2.54 -2.37 6.02
C ASP A 140 -2.11 -1.38 7.13
N GLU A 141 -0.87 -0.91 7.10
CA GLU A 141 -0.38 0.17 7.99
C GLU A 141 -1.18 1.47 7.83
N CYS A 142 -1.72 1.74 6.63
CA CYS A 142 -2.61 2.88 6.38
C CYS A 142 -4.03 2.62 6.87
N LEU A 143 -4.55 1.41 6.70
CA LEU A 143 -5.89 1.02 7.14
C LEU A 143 -6.03 1.07 8.67
N ASN A 144 -4.95 0.75 9.38
CA ASN A 144 -4.89 0.79 10.84
C ASN A 144 -4.49 2.17 11.40
N GLY A 145 -4.24 3.16 10.54
CA GLY A 145 -3.89 4.54 10.89
C GLY A 145 -5.03 5.54 10.62
N PRO A 146 -4.84 6.84 10.95
CA PRO A 146 -5.82 7.86 10.57
C PRO A 146 -5.97 7.92 9.05
N VAL A 147 -7.22 7.87 8.57
CA VAL A 147 -7.55 7.99 7.14
C VAL A 147 -7.04 9.33 6.62
N PRO A 148 -6.24 9.35 5.53
CA PRO A 148 -5.83 10.61 4.90
C PRO A 148 -7.08 11.38 4.46
N LYS A 149 -7.32 12.54 5.08
CA LYS A 149 -8.36 13.47 4.65
C LYS A 149 -7.78 14.36 3.55
N ILE A 150 -8.41 14.40 2.38
CA ILE A 150 -8.12 15.48 1.43
C ILE A 150 -8.73 16.77 1.99
N TYR A 151 -7.88 17.75 2.29
CA TYR A 151 -8.33 19.14 2.42
C TYR A 151 -8.26 19.78 1.04
N GLY A 152 -9.35 19.69 0.27
CA GLY A 152 -9.42 20.33 -1.04
C GLY A 152 -10.37 19.65 -2.03
N LYS A 153 -11.45 20.36 -2.35
CA LYS A 153 -12.29 20.28 -3.57
C LYS A 153 -13.34 19.19 -3.79
N SER A 154 -13.49 18.15 -2.98
CA SER A 154 -14.58 17.21 -3.28
C SER A 154 -15.25 16.62 -2.03
N ASP A 155 -16.57 16.82 -1.94
CA ASP A 155 -17.50 16.05 -1.11
C ASP A 155 -17.72 14.63 -1.68
N THR A 156 -16.91 14.21 -2.68
CA THR A 156 -17.01 12.94 -3.42
C THR A 156 -15.89 11.95 -3.07
N GLY A 157 -15.80 11.54 -1.80
CA GLY A 157 -14.89 10.47 -1.33
C GLY A 157 -13.39 10.83 -1.34
N ASN A 158 -12.60 10.13 -0.51
CA ASN A 158 -11.13 10.30 -0.54
C ASN A 158 -10.54 9.27 -1.50
N PHE A 159 -9.76 9.69 -2.49
CA PHE A 159 -9.09 8.79 -3.43
C PHE A 159 -7.67 8.43 -2.98
N GLY A 160 -7.26 7.20 -3.25
CA GLY A 160 -5.87 6.75 -3.08
C GLY A 160 -5.39 6.01 -4.31
N MET A 161 -4.09 5.99 -4.51
CA MET A 161 -3.44 5.34 -5.63
C MET A 161 -2.36 4.40 -5.10
N MET A 162 -2.38 3.15 -5.57
CA MET A 162 -1.29 2.21 -5.37
C MET A 162 -0.57 1.96 -6.69
N ILE A 163 0.75 1.95 -6.64
CA ILE A 163 1.63 1.66 -7.77
C ILE A 163 2.56 0.51 -7.39
N SER A 164 2.72 -0.47 -8.26
CA SER A 164 3.77 -1.49 -8.11
C SER A 164 4.52 -1.66 -9.42
N LEU A 165 5.83 -1.91 -9.34
CA LEU A 165 6.68 -2.17 -10.50
C LEU A 165 7.30 -3.56 -10.37
N GLY A 166 7.30 -4.31 -11.45
CA GLY A 166 7.62 -5.74 -11.47
C GLY A 166 8.48 -6.16 -12.69
N PRO A 167 8.86 -7.44 -12.76
CA PRO A 167 9.72 -8.01 -13.80
C PRO A 167 9.29 -7.75 -15.25
N ALA A 168 10.19 -8.10 -16.18
CA ALA A 168 10.32 -7.55 -17.53
C ALA A 168 10.61 -6.05 -17.42
N PHE A 169 9.66 -5.22 -17.78
CA PHE A 169 9.24 -4.20 -16.85
C PHE A 169 7.73 -4.07 -17.00
N SER A 170 7.07 -4.12 -15.86
CA SER A 170 5.63 -4.05 -15.76
C SER A 170 5.25 -3.14 -14.61
N GLY A 171 4.08 -2.52 -14.73
CA GLY A 171 3.51 -1.66 -13.70
C GLY A 171 2.07 -2.05 -13.40
N GLU A 172 1.68 -2.01 -12.15
CA GLU A 172 0.30 -2.18 -11.72
C GLU A 172 -0.18 -0.90 -11.04
N LEU A 173 -1.31 -0.39 -11.53
CA LEU A 173 -2.00 0.77 -11.02
C LEU A 173 -3.30 0.32 -10.36
N VAL A 174 -3.58 0.76 -9.13
CA VAL A 174 -4.85 0.49 -8.44
C VAL A 174 -5.41 1.78 -7.86
N LEU A 175 -6.62 2.14 -8.29
CA LEU A 175 -7.37 3.28 -7.77
C LEU A 175 -8.25 2.82 -6.62
N LEU A 176 -8.11 3.47 -5.48
CA LEU A 176 -8.85 3.24 -4.26
C LEU A 176 -9.79 4.42 -3.98
N GLN A 177 -10.93 4.13 -3.35
CA GLN A 177 -11.84 5.14 -2.84
C GLN A 177 -12.34 4.75 -1.45
N TRP A 178 -12.23 5.68 -0.50
CA TRP A 178 -12.86 5.60 0.83
C TRP A 178 -14.23 6.24 0.79
#